data_AF-A0AAX3NNZ4-F1
#
_entry.id   AF-A0AAX3NNZ4-F1
#
_cell.length_a   1.000
_cell.length_b   1.000
_cell.length_c   1.000
_cell.angle_alpha   90.00
_cell.angle_beta   90.00
_cell.angle_gamma   90.00
#
_symmetry.space_group_name_H-M   'P 1'
#
loop_
_entity.id
_entity.type
_entity.pdbx_description
1 polymer ?
#
loop_
_entity_poly.entity_id
_entity_poly.type
_entity_poly.pdbx_seq_one_letter_code
_entity_poly.pdbx_strand_id
1 'polypeptide(L)'
;MSNRTGFWLAARQLSLAALLFGLLQSTALAANCTYREGTLGHTHYRCDDGKQGVLREDTLGNIRDSGSGITWRTDVLGNLKGSDGTTYREDALGNVRGSNPKTGERVIWREDSLGNLRASDGTVCRTNALGQLKCRGESLPPVLLGQ
;
A
#
# COMPACT_ATOMS: atom_id res chain seq x y z
N MET A 1 -71.45 -0.60 12.65
CA MET A 1 -71.19 0.83 12.37
C MET A 1 -69.93 1.22 13.16
N SER A 2 -68.75 1.24 12.52
CA SER A 2 -67.94 2.44 12.17
C SER A 2 -67.45 3.21 13.43
N ASN A 3 -66.18 3.59 13.68
CA ASN A 3 -65.06 3.92 12.79
C ASN A 3 -63.72 4.09 13.58
N ARG A 4 -62.59 3.71 12.95
CA ARG A 4 -61.23 4.32 12.89
C ARG A 4 -60.40 4.80 14.12
N THR A 5 -59.24 4.13 14.28
CA THR A 5 -57.82 4.60 14.32
C THR A 5 -57.36 5.79 15.18
N GLY A 6 -56.32 5.55 15.99
CA GLY A 6 -55.37 6.55 16.48
C GLY A 6 -53.98 5.93 16.74
N PHE A 7 -52.99 6.28 15.92
CA PHE A 7 -51.56 6.01 16.10
C PHE A 7 -50.98 6.86 17.25
N TRP A 8 -49.95 6.36 17.94
CA TRP A 8 -48.64 6.99 18.24
C TRP A 8 -48.04 6.67 19.62
N LEU A 9 -46.71 6.47 19.60
CA LEU A 9 -45.70 6.63 20.66
C LEU A 9 -45.46 5.49 21.66
N ALA A 10 -44.40 4.74 21.41
CA ALA A 10 -43.32 4.54 22.39
C ALA A 10 -42.02 4.11 21.69
N ALA A 11 -41.38 5.06 21.02
CA ALA A 11 -39.96 4.96 20.68
C ALA A 11 -39.15 5.33 21.92
N ARG A 12 -38.20 4.47 22.36
CA ARG A 12 -36.92 4.80 23.03
C ARG A 12 -36.44 3.66 23.95
N GLN A 13 -35.70 2.69 23.41
CA GLN A 13 -34.73 1.88 24.20
C GLN A 13 -33.58 1.33 23.33
N LEU A 14 -33.00 2.13 22.44
CA LEU A 14 -31.85 1.71 21.61
C LEU A 14 -30.79 2.81 21.61
N SER A 15 -30.04 2.99 22.70
CA SER A 15 -29.12 4.14 22.76
C SER A 15 -27.82 3.97 23.57
N LEU A 16 -27.43 2.78 24.01
CA LEU A 16 -26.07 2.59 24.57
C LEU A 16 -25.27 1.45 23.93
N ALA A 17 -25.89 0.31 23.61
CA ALA A 17 -25.17 -0.81 22.99
C ALA A 17 -24.68 -0.50 21.56
N ALA A 18 -25.44 0.29 20.80
CA ALA A 18 -25.08 0.68 19.42
C ALA A 18 -23.93 1.71 19.37
N LEU A 19 -23.71 2.48 20.44
CA LEU A 19 -22.64 3.49 20.49
C LEU A 19 -21.27 2.87 20.81
N LEU A 20 -21.22 1.76 21.56
CA LEU A 20 -19.96 1.04 21.82
C LEU A 20 -19.47 0.24 20.60
N PHE A 21 -20.37 -0.23 19.74
CA PHE A 21 -20.00 -1.02 18.54
C PHE A 21 -19.50 -0.15 17.37
N GLY A 22 -19.77 1.17 17.39
CA GLY A 22 -19.29 2.12 16.37
C GLY A 22 -17.85 2.61 16.55
N LEU A 23 -17.20 2.25 17.67
CA LEU A 23 -15.85 2.70 18.03
C LEU A 23 -14.75 1.67 17.74
N LEU A 24 -15.07 0.51 17.17
CA LEU A 24 -14.06 -0.32 16.49
C LEU A 24 -13.72 0.34 15.14
N GLN A 25 -13.15 1.54 15.21
CA GLN A 25 -12.47 2.13 14.08
C GLN A 25 -11.27 1.23 13.81
N SER A 26 -11.32 0.52 12.70
CA SER A 26 -10.24 -0.28 12.15
C SER A 26 -8.98 0.58 12.13
N THR A 27 -8.10 0.42 13.11
CA THR A 27 -6.73 0.88 12.99
C THR A 27 -6.16 0.03 11.87
N ALA A 28 -6.10 0.55 10.65
CA ALA A 28 -5.30 -0.02 9.59
C ALA A 28 -3.87 -0.09 10.15
N LEU A 29 -3.47 -1.27 10.59
CA LEU A 29 -2.13 -1.49 11.08
C LEU A 29 -1.25 -1.39 9.86
N ALA A 30 -0.44 -0.34 9.81
CA ALA A 30 0.68 -0.24 8.88
C ALA A 30 1.45 -1.57 8.91
N ALA A 31 1.35 -2.34 7.83
CA ALA A 31 1.93 -3.67 7.77
C ALA A 31 3.44 -3.53 7.56
N ASN A 32 4.26 -3.88 8.55
CA ASN A 32 5.70 -3.87 8.32
C ASN A 32 6.05 -5.03 7.38
N CYS A 33 6.79 -4.75 6.33
CA CYS A 33 7.20 -5.73 5.33
C CYS A 33 8.72 -5.86 5.31
N THR A 34 9.20 -7.09 5.20
CA THR A 34 10.63 -7.36 4.95
C THR A 34 10.78 -7.94 3.55
N TYR A 35 11.66 -7.35 2.77
CA TYR A 35 12.02 -7.76 1.41
C TYR A 35 13.46 -8.27 1.39
N ARG A 36 13.68 -9.34 0.64
CA ARG A 36 15.00 -9.97 0.49
C ARG A 36 15.15 -10.51 -0.92
N GLU A 37 16.23 -10.08 -1.58
CA GLU A 37 16.64 -10.66 -2.84
C GLU A 37 17.23 -12.07 -2.64
N GLY A 38 16.74 -13.03 -3.43
CA GLY A 38 17.23 -14.38 -3.49
C GLY A 38 18.37 -14.55 -4.49
N THR A 39 18.98 -15.73 -4.53
CA THR A 39 20.12 -16.04 -5.41
C THR A 39 19.79 -16.02 -6.91
N LEU A 40 18.50 -16.05 -7.26
CA LEU A 40 18.00 -15.99 -8.64
C LEU A 40 17.57 -14.56 -9.05
N GLY A 41 17.89 -13.53 -8.25
CA GLY A 41 17.48 -12.14 -8.50
C GLY A 41 16.00 -11.87 -8.21
N HIS A 42 15.28 -12.79 -7.58
CA HIS A 42 13.87 -12.61 -7.21
C HIS A 42 13.78 -12.02 -5.81
N THR A 43 12.94 -11.00 -5.63
CA THR A 43 12.74 -10.40 -4.30
C THR A 43 11.55 -11.04 -3.60
N HIS A 44 11.83 -11.79 -2.54
CA HIS A 44 10.80 -12.36 -1.67
C HIS A 44 10.42 -11.36 -0.60
N TYR A 45 9.13 -11.28 -0.27
CA TYR A 45 8.67 -10.45 0.83
C TYR A 45 7.66 -11.13 1.72
N ARG A 46 7.67 -10.71 2.99
CA ARG A 46 6.71 -11.11 4.01
C ARG A 46 6.40 -9.93 4.91
N CYS A 47 5.12 -9.73 5.16
CA CYS A 47 4.58 -8.65 5.97
C CYS A 47 3.96 -9.21 7.27
N ASP A 48 3.90 -8.37 8.30
CA ASP A 48 3.36 -8.74 9.61
C ASP A 48 1.84 -9.01 9.57
N ASP A 49 1.13 -8.46 8.58
CA ASP A 49 -0.30 -8.70 8.33
C ASP A 49 -0.58 -10.04 7.60
N GLY A 50 0.45 -10.84 7.37
CA GLY A 50 0.37 -12.13 6.68
C GLY A 50 0.49 -12.06 5.17
N LYS A 51 0.52 -10.86 4.55
CA LYS A 51 0.79 -10.72 3.13
C LYS A 51 2.21 -11.18 2.82
N GLN A 52 2.38 -11.88 1.71
CA GLN A 52 3.67 -12.35 1.23
C GLN A 52 3.62 -12.57 -0.28
N GLY A 53 4.78 -12.54 -0.91
CA GLY A 53 4.88 -12.73 -2.34
C GLY A 53 6.31 -12.69 -2.83
N VAL A 54 6.43 -12.68 -4.15
CA VAL A 54 7.70 -12.61 -4.87
C VAL A 54 7.56 -11.58 -5.98
N LEU A 55 8.52 -10.66 -6.03
CA LEU A 55 8.74 -9.76 -7.16
C LEU A 55 9.74 -10.45 -8.09
N ARG A 56 9.31 -10.71 -9.32
CA ARG A 56 10.11 -11.40 -10.32
C ARG A 56 10.17 -10.57 -11.60
N GLU A 57 11.38 -10.21 -11.99
CA GLU A 57 11.66 -9.58 -13.27
C GLU A 57 11.63 -10.62 -14.40
N ASP A 58 11.02 -10.27 -15.53
CA ASP A 58 11.01 -11.05 -16.76
C ASP A 58 12.12 -10.59 -17.73
N THR A 59 12.27 -11.30 -18.85
CA THR A 59 13.31 -11.02 -19.86
C THR A 59 13.14 -9.67 -20.57
N LEU A 60 12.00 -9.01 -20.39
CA LEU A 60 11.71 -7.68 -20.95
C LEU A 60 11.88 -6.58 -19.90
N GLY A 61 12.31 -6.92 -18.68
CA GLY A 61 12.46 -5.98 -17.56
C GLY A 61 11.15 -5.65 -16.84
N ASN A 62 10.06 -6.40 -17.08
CA ASN A 62 8.82 -6.20 -16.33
C ASN A 62 8.88 -6.97 -15.01
N ILE A 63 8.39 -6.35 -13.93
CA ILE A 63 8.35 -6.99 -12.61
C ILE A 63 6.94 -7.46 -12.31
N ARG A 64 6.78 -8.76 -12.05
CA ARG A 64 5.52 -9.35 -11.62
C ARG A 64 5.54 -9.61 -10.12
N ASP A 65 4.52 -9.09 -9.42
CA ASP A 65 4.28 -9.36 -8.01
C ASP A 65 3.27 -10.51 -7.85
N SER A 66 3.71 -11.63 -7.28
CA SER A 66 2.83 -12.78 -7.05
C SER A 66 1.84 -12.60 -5.90
N GLY A 67 2.07 -11.67 -4.97
CA GLY A 67 1.18 -11.45 -3.83
C GLY A 67 0.00 -10.54 -4.16
N SER A 68 0.22 -9.50 -4.98
CA SER A 68 -0.85 -8.61 -5.46
C SER A 68 -1.41 -8.98 -6.83
N GLY A 69 -0.65 -9.73 -7.64
CA GLY A 69 -0.97 -10.00 -9.04
C GLY A 69 -0.65 -8.84 -10.00
N ILE A 70 -0.08 -7.74 -9.49
CA ILE A 70 0.26 -6.56 -10.29
C ILE A 70 1.52 -6.84 -11.13
N THR A 71 1.49 -6.40 -12.38
CA THR A 71 2.67 -6.33 -13.23
C THR A 71 3.10 -4.89 -13.39
N TRP A 72 4.38 -4.64 -13.19
CA TRP A 72 5.03 -3.35 -13.25
C TRP A 72 5.90 -3.27 -14.49
N ARG A 73 5.81 -2.15 -15.21
CA ARG A 73 6.54 -1.91 -16.44
C ARG A 73 7.10 -0.49 -16.45
N THR A 74 8.34 -0.34 -16.89
CA THR A 74 8.91 0.99 -17.15
C THR A 74 8.56 1.41 -18.57
N ASP A 75 7.95 2.58 -18.72
CA ASP A 75 7.63 3.15 -20.04
C ASP A 75 8.85 3.85 -20.66
N VAL A 76 8.71 4.27 -21.92
CA VAL A 76 9.79 4.91 -22.69
C VAL A 76 10.28 6.24 -22.11
N LEU A 77 9.54 6.83 -21.18
CA LEU A 77 9.90 8.06 -20.49
C LEU A 77 10.53 7.77 -19.11
N GLY A 78 10.73 6.49 -18.77
CA GLY A 78 11.24 6.05 -17.47
C GLY A 78 10.18 6.04 -16.36
N ASN A 79 8.88 6.20 -16.66
CA ASN A 79 7.86 6.08 -15.62
C ASN A 79 7.52 4.62 -15.37
N LEU A 80 7.39 4.26 -14.11
CA LEU A 80 6.95 2.94 -13.71
C LEU A 80 5.42 2.86 -13.67
N LYS A 81 4.85 1.85 -14.31
CA LYS A 81 3.40 1.66 -14.51
C LYS A 81 2.96 0.30 -13.98
N GLY A 82 2.06 0.29 -13.00
CA GLY A 82 1.36 -0.88 -12.51
C GLY A 82 0.12 -1.19 -13.33
N SER A 83 -0.17 -2.47 -13.55
CA SER A 83 -1.40 -2.93 -14.23
C SER A 83 -2.69 -2.55 -13.49
N ASP A 84 -2.60 -2.23 -12.20
CA ASP A 84 -3.69 -1.68 -11.38
C ASP A 84 -4.03 -0.22 -11.73
N GLY A 85 -3.13 0.50 -12.40
CA GLY A 85 -3.24 1.92 -12.74
C GLY A 85 -2.31 2.81 -11.92
N THR A 86 -1.56 2.26 -10.97
CA THR A 86 -0.57 3.01 -10.20
C THR A 86 0.57 3.43 -11.13
N THR A 87 1.01 4.68 -10.98
CA THR A 87 2.16 5.23 -11.71
C THR A 87 3.15 5.81 -10.71
N TYR A 88 4.42 5.49 -10.87
CA TYR A 88 5.52 6.22 -10.24
C TYR A 88 6.31 6.99 -11.28
N ARG A 89 6.67 8.24 -10.95
CA ARG A 89 7.51 9.09 -11.78
C ARG A 89 8.53 9.82 -10.93
N GLU A 90 9.78 9.75 -11.32
CA GLU A 90 10.84 10.55 -10.73
C GLU A 90 10.81 12.00 -11.25
N ASP A 91 11.04 12.96 -10.36
CA ASP A 91 11.24 14.36 -10.73
C ASP A 91 12.72 14.73 -10.78
N ALA A 92 13.02 15.92 -11.33
CA ALA A 92 14.40 16.38 -11.53
C ALA A 92 15.21 16.54 -10.22
N LEU A 93 14.56 16.45 -9.05
CA LEU A 93 15.20 16.50 -7.75
C LEU A 93 15.38 15.10 -7.13
N GLY A 94 15.09 14.03 -7.89
CA GLY A 94 15.17 12.64 -7.44
C GLY A 94 14.01 12.18 -6.57
N ASN A 95 12.91 12.95 -6.44
CA ASN A 95 11.74 12.47 -5.70
C ASN A 95 10.86 11.61 -6.61
N VAL A 96 10.42 10.47 -6.11
CA VAL A 96 9.53 9.57 -6.86
C VAL A 96 8.08 9.79 -6.43
N ARG A 97 7.23 10.24 -7.36
CA ARG A 97 5.83 10.55 -7.12
C ARG A 97 4.95 9.40 -7.59
N GLY A 98 4.32 8.72 -6.64
CA GLY A 98 3.30 7.71 -6.86
C GLY A 98 1.90 8.31 -6.93
N SER A 99 1.09 7.82 -7.86
CA SER A 99 -0.34 8.14 -7.90
C SER A 99 -1.14 7.03 -8.55
N ASN A 100 -2.37 6.84 -8.09
CA ASN A 100 -3.35 5.97 -8.74
C ASN A 100 -4.66 6.75 -8.97
N PRO A 101 -5.05 7.04 -10.22
CA PRO A 101 -6.24 7.84 -10.50
C PRO A 101 -7.55 7.11 -10.18
N LYS A 102 -7.55 5.78 -10.07
CA LYS A 102 -8.76 5.00 -9.76
C LYS A 102 -9.07 5.04 -8.27
N THR A 103 -8.06 5.01 -7.42
CA THR A 103 -8.20 5.06 -5.94
C THR A 103 -8.08 6.48 -5.40
N GLY A 104 -7.46 7.40 -6.14
CA GLY A 104 -7.11 8.74 -5.69
C GLY A 104 -5.87 8.79 -4.80
N GLU A 105 -5.21 7.66 -4.57
CA GLU A 105 -4.01 7.56 -3.75
C GLU A 105 -2.85 8.36 -4.34
N ARG A 106 -2.08 9.00 -3.46
CA ARG A 106 -0.89 9.77 -3.80
C ARG A 106 0.17 9.55 -2.74
N VAL A 107 1.39 9.28 -3.18
CA VAL A 107 2.54 9.12 -2.30
C VAL A 107 3.77 9.76 -2.93
N ILE A 108 4.62 10.38 -2.12
CA ILE A 108 5.91 10.92 -2.57
C ILE A 108 7.00 10.20 -1.79
N TRP A 109 7.89 9.55 -2.51
CA TRP A 109 9.07 8.89 -1.98
C TRP A 109 10.30 9.78 -2.12
N ARG A 110 11.12 9.77 -1.07
CA ARG A 110 12.41 10.46 -1.01
C ARG A 110 13.43 9.59 -0.32
N GLU A 111 14.68 9.70 -0.74
CA GLU A 111 15.80 9.16 0.01
C GLU A 111 16.33 10.22 1.00
N ASP A 112 16.54 9.83 2.25
CA ASP A 112 17.15 10.71 3.25
C ASP A 112 18.69 10.62 3.23
N SER A 113 19.35 11.52 3.97
CA SER A 113 20.82 11.60 4.03
C SER A 113 21.50 10.33 4.58
N LEU A 114 20.73 9.39 5.13
CA LEU A 114 21.22 8.13 5.67
C LEU A 114 20.91 6.96 4.71
N GLY A 115 20.40 7.25 3.51
CA GLY A 115 20.02 6.25 2.50
C GLY A 115 18.70 5.53 2.80
N ASN A 116 17.85 6.07 3.69
CA ASN A 116 16.55 5.47 3.95
C ASN A 116 15.48 6.07 3.04
N LEU A 117 14.57 5.23 2.56
CA LEU A 117 13.42 5.68 1.78
C LEU A 117 12.29 6.11 2.71
N ARG A 118 11.69 7.26 2.40
CA ARG A 118 10.58 7.85 3.15
C ARG A 118 9.47 8.24 2.21
N ALA A 119 8.30 7.70 2.49
CA ALA A 119 7.06 8.05 1.83
C ALA A 119 6.32 9.15 2.60
N SER A 120 5.55 9.96 1.88
CA SER A 120 4.71 11.01 2.48
C SER A 120 3.56 10.49 3.33
N ASP A 121 3.21 9.20 3.21
CA ASP A 121 2.18 8.53 4.02
C ASP A 121 2.72 8.02 5.38
N GLY A 122 4.01 8.27 5.67
CA GLY A 122 4.68 7.79 6.87
C GLY A 122 5.42 6.46 6.69
N THR A 123 5.37 5.83 5.52
CA THR A 123 6.14 4.62 5.24
C THR A 123 7.64 4.92 5.26
N VAL A 124 8.42 4.12 5.98
CA VAL A 124 9.88 4.24 6.03
C VAL A 124 10.52 2.88 5.75
N CYS A 125 11.39 2.84 4.75
CA CYS A 125 12.14 1.64 4.39
C CYS A 125 13.64 1.81 4.64
N ARG A 126 14.25 0.81 5.26
CA ARG A 126 15.68 0.79 5.61
C ARG A 126 16.32 -0.53 5.22
N THR A 127 17.46 -0.46 4.57
CA THR A 127 18.28 -1.65 4.29
C THR A 127 19.10 -1.99 5.53
N ASN A 128 19.03 -3.24 5.99
CA ASN A 128 19.84 -3.70 7.12
C ASN A 128 21.21 -4.23 6.66
N ALA A 129 22.09 -4.55 7.61
CA ALA A 129 23.44 -5.06 7.35
C ALA A 129 23.47 -6.40 6.58
N LEU A 130 22.34 -7.10 6.47
CA LEU A 130 22.20 -8.34 5.71
C LEU A 130 21.64 -8.10 4.29
N GLY A 131 21.51 -6.84 3.87
CA GLY A 131 20.95 -6.46 2.58
C GLY A 131 19.42 -6.60 2.48
N GLN A 132 18.71 -6.79 3.60
CA GLN A 132 17.25 -6.87 3.60
C GLN A 132 16.64 -5.47 3.73
N LEU A 133 15.69 -5.15 2.85
CA LEU A 133 14.92 -3.91 2.96
C LEU A 133 13.73 -4.14 3.90
N LYS A 134 13.68 -3.39 5.00
CA LYS A 134 12.57 -3.41 5.96
C LYS A 134 11.76 -2.13 5.86
N CYS A 135 10.50 -2.25 5.49
CA CYS A 135 9.54 -1.16 5.43
C CYS A 135 8.59 -1.20 6.62
N ARG A 136 8.33 -0.04 7.21
CA ARG A 136 7.27 0.17 8.20
C ARG A 136 6.26 1.13 7.59
N GLY A 137 5.06 0.67 7.26
CA GLY A 137 4.07 1.45 6.49
C GLY A 137 3.45 0.62 5.37
N GLU A 138 2.44 1.16 4.70
CA GLU A 138 1.64 0.42 3.72
C GLU A 138 2.16 0.52 2.28
N SER A 139 2.94 1.55 1.96
CA SER A 139 3.39 1.79 0.59
C SER A 139 4.56 0.88 0.20
N LEU A 140 4.46 0.26 -0.98
CA LEU A 140 5.54 -0.50 -1.61
C LEU A 140 6.58 0.48 -2.20
N PRO A 141 7.85 0.43 -1.77
CA PRO A 141 8.87 1.35 -2.28
C PRO A 141 9.18 1.06 -3.76
N PRO A 142 9.23 2.10 -4.62
CA PRO A 142 9.39 1.95 -6.06
C PRO A 142 10.75 1.37 -6.47
N VAL A 143 11.77 1.46 -5.63
CA VAL A 143 13.11 0.85 -5.88
C VAL A 143 13.05 -0.68 -6.05
N LEU A 144 12.00 -1.33 -5.54
CA LEU A 144 11.79 -2.77 -5.72
C LEU A 144 11.14 -3.12 -7.07
N LEU A 145 10.71 -2.11 -7.80
CA LEU A 145 9.83 -2.23 -8.96
C LEU A 145 10.48 -1.71 -10.26
N GLY A 146 11.70 -1.20 -10.18
CA GLY A 146 12.51 -0.82 -11.35
C GLY A 146 13.87 -0.28 -10.91
N GLN A 147 14.88 -0.54 -11.74
CA GLN A 147 16.19 0.12 -11.75
C GLN A 147 16.45 0.70 -13.13
#